data_AF-A0A356F4K9-F1
#
_entry.id   AF-A0A356F4K9-F1
#
_cell.length_a   1.000
_cell.length_b   1.000
_cell.length_c   1.000
_cell.angle_alpha   90.00
_cell.angle_beta   90.00
_cell.angle_gamma   90.00
#
_symmetry.space_group_name_H-M   'P 1'
#
loop_
_entity.id
_entity.type
_entity.pdbx_description
1 polymer ?
#
loop_
_entity_poly.entity_id
_entity_poly.type
_entity_poly.pdbx_seq_one_letter_code
_entity_poly.pdbx_strand_id
1 'polypeptide(L)'
;MLKVIKTTAYNDMKMGTAGLRKKSKVVLQENYLENFVQSVFNAIGGVEGLTFILGGDGRYYNKIAIQKIMKMAAANGMKKMIVGQNGFISTPASSHVLLMNK
;
A
#
# COMPACT_ATOMS: atom_id res chain seq x y z
N MET A 1 6.42 15.78 -10.24
CA MET A 1 5.97 16.91 -9.42
C MET A 1 5.11 16.37 -8.28
N LEU A 2 5.37 16.78 -7.04
CA LEU A 2 4.54 16.40 -5.89
C LEU A 2 3.20 17.15 -5.95
N LYS A 3 2.11 16.46 -5.62
CA LYS A 3 0.76 17.02 -5.60
C LYS A 3 0.06 16.62 -4.31
N VAL A 4 -0.44 17.62 -3.57
CA VAL A 4 -1.32 17.39 -2.42
C VAL A 4 -2.76 17.26 -2.92
N ILE A 5 -3.43 16.17 -2.53
CA ILE A 5 -4.80 15.87 -2.94
C ILE A 5 -5.69 15.98 -1.71
N LYS A 6 -6.70 16.86 -1.76
CA LYS A 6 -7.75 16.92 -0.72
C LYS A 6 -8.66 15.71 -0.88
N THR A 7 -9.05 15.11 0.24
CA THR A 7 -9.88 13.90 0.29
C THR A 7 -10.81 13.96 1.50
N THR A 8 -11.81 13.08 1.54
CA THR A 8 -12.79 12.96 2.62
C THR A 8 -12.59 11.62 3.33
N ALA A 9 -12.67 11.60 4.65
CA ALA A 9 -12.49 10.38 5.44
C ALA A 9 -13.60 9.35 5.18
N TYR A 10 -13.24 8.06 5.29
CA TYR A 10 -14.18 6.95 5.26
C TYR A 10 -14.29 6.33 6.66
N ASN A 11 -15.51 5.99 7.09
CA ASN A 11 -15.77 5.51 8.45
C ASN A 11 -15.58 3.98 8.61
N ASP A 12 -15.20 3.27 7.56
CA ASP A 12 -15.26 1.81 7.51
C ASP A 12 -13.89 1.13 7.29
N MET A 13 -12.78 1.88 7.39
CA MET A 13 -11.40 1.43 7.15
C MET A 13 -10.74 0.76 8.37
N LYS A 14 -11.51 0.02 9.18
CA LYS A 14 -10.98 -0.70 10.34
C LYS A 14 -10.28 -2.00 9.89
N MET A 15 -9.01 -2.17 10.26
CA MET A 15 -8.29 -3.43 10.02
C MET A 15 -8.77 -4.52 10.99
N GLY A 16 -8.97 -5.73 10.46
CA GLY A 16 -9.11 -6.93 11.28
C GLY A 16 -7.78 -7.65 11.49
N THR A 17 -7.83 -8.86 12.06
CA THR A 17 -6.63 -9.72 12.27
C THR A 17 -5.87 -10.02 10.98
N ALA A 18 -6.57 -10.12 9.85
CA ALA A 18 -5.99 -10.40 8.54
C ALA A 18 -5.94 -9.17 7.61
N GLY A 19 -5.87 -7.96 8.20
CA GLY A 19 -5.86 -6.68 7.48
C GLY A 19 -7.25 -6.14 7.14
N LEU A 20 -7.30 -5.09 6.32
CA LEU A 20 -8.54 -4.53 5.80
C LEU A 20 -9.03 -5.35 4.60
N ARG A 21 -10.26 -5.87 4.68
CA ARG A 21 -10.89 -6.63 3.58
C ARG A 21 -12.25 -6.04 3.25
N LYS A 22 -12.42 -5.63 2.00
CA LYS A 22 -13.66 -5.03 1.47
C LYS A 22 -13.95 -5.57 0.08
N LYS A 23 -15.22 -5.51 -0.33
CA LYS A 23 -15.63 -5.86 -1.70
C LYS A 23 -14.94 -4.90 -2.68
N SER A 24 -14.58 -5.39 -3.87
CA SER A 24 -13.88 -4.59 -4.89
C SER A 24 -14.60 -3.29 -5.21
N LYS A 25 -15.95 -3.29 -5.26
CA LYS A 25 -16.75 -2.08 -5.50
C LYS A 25 -16.48 -0.96 -4.48
N VAL A 26 -16.17 -1.31 -3.23
CA VAL A 26 -15.84 -0.33 -2.17
C VAL A 26 -14.42 0.20 -2.36
N VAL A 27 -13.45 -0.71 -2.58
CA VAL A 27 -12.04 -0.33 -2.75
C VAL A 27 -11.80 0.52 -4.00
N LEU A 28 -12.66 0.39 -5.01
CA LEU A 28 -12.64 1.19 -6.24
C LEU A 28 -13.27 2.58 -6.09
N GLN A 29 -13.90 2.90 -4.95
CA GLN A 29 -14.39 4.24 -4.70
C GLN A 29 -13.22 5.24 -4.68
N GLU A 30 -13.54 6.49 -5.01
CA GLU A 30 -12.56 7.56 -5.11
C GLU A 30 -11.77 7.72 -3.81
N ASN A 31 -10.44 7.74 -3.91
CA ASN A 31 -9.51 7.89 -2.79
C ASN A 31 -9.64 6.83 -1.67
N TYR A 32 -10.39 5.74 -1.87
CA TYR A 32 -10.55 4.72 -0.81
C TYR A 32 -9.22 4.05 -0.47
N LEU A 33 -8.53 3.52 -1.49
CA LEU A 33 -7.22 2.91 -1.30
C LEU A 33 -6.19 3.94 -0.79
N GLU A 34 -6.18 5.12 -1.39
CA GLU A 34 -5.24 6.19 -1.08
C GLU A 34 -5.36 6.67 0.37
N ASN A 35 -6.58 6.84 0.86
CA ASN A 35 -6.82 7.22 2.25
C ASN A 35 -6.32 6.15 3.22
N PHE A 36 -6.58 4.87 2.91
CA PHE A 36 -6.11 3.77 3.75
C PHE A 36 -4.57 3.72 3.78
N VAL A 37 -3.92 3.82 2.62
CA VAL A 37 -2.45 3.79 2.50
C VAL A 37 -1.82 4.98 3.22
N GLN A 38 -2.34 6.20 3.04
CA GLN A 38 -1.84 7.37 3.74
C GLN A 38 -2.03 7.24 5.25
N SER A 39 -3.14 6.64 5.70
CA SER A 39 -3.38 6.37 7.12
C SER A 39 -2.36 5.38 7.69
N VAL A 40 -2.00 4.34 6.93
CA VAL A 40 -0.92 3.40 7.32
C VAL A 40 0.42 4.12 7.44
N PHE A 41 0.78 4.96 6.47
CA PHE A 41 2.03 5.73 6.51
C PHE A 41 2.08 6.68 7.71
N ASN A 42 0.97 7.36 8.01
CA ASN A 42 0.87 8.23 9.17
C ASN A 42 1.00 7.45 10.49
N ALA A 43 0.37 6.27 10.58
CA ALA A 43 0.37 5.44 11.78
C ALA A 43 1.76 4.90 12.16
N ILE A 44 2.65 4.72 11.18
CA ILE A 44 4.03 4.29 11.42
C ILE A 44 5.02 5.45 11.62
N GLY A 45 4.52 6.69 11.71
CA GLY A 45 5.35 7.88 11.95
C GLY A 45 5.97 8.48 10.67
N GLY A 46 5.45 8.13 9.49
CA GLY A 46 6.01 8.51 8.20
C GLY A 46 6.85 7.40 7.57
N VAL A 47 7.29 7.62 6.32
CA VAL A 47 8.00 6.60 5.52
C VAL A 47 9.37 7.04 5.02
N GLU A 48 9.82 8.23 5.42
CA GLU A 48 11.09 8.78 4.96
C GLU A 48 12.25 7.85 5.30
N GLY A 49 13.11 7.58 4.33
CA GLY A 49 14.26 6.70 4.53
C GLY A 49 13.95 5.19 4.58
N LEU A 50 12.67 4.79 4.65
CA LEU A 50 12.28 3.39 4.79
C LEU A 50 12.37 2.61 3.47
N THR A 51 12.56 1.29 3.59
CA THR A 51 12.44 0.33 2.49
C THR A 51 11.20 -0.53 2.67
N PHE A 52 10.40 -0.69 1.62
CA PHE A 52 9.20 -1.52 1.65
C PHE A 52 9.27 -2.70 0.68
N ILE A 53 8.59 -3.79 1.05
CA ILE A 53 8.25 -4.90 0.16
C ILE A 53 6.78 -4.76 -0.23
N LEU A 54 6.48 -4.81 -1.52
CA LEU A 54 5.12 -4.66 -2.03
C LEU A 54 4.78 -5.70 -3.10
N GLY A 55 3.60 -6.29 -2.97
CA GLY A 55 2.99 -7.13 -3.99
C GLY A 55 1.75 -7.83 -3.45
N GLY A 56 1.25 -8.82 -4.19
CA GLY A 56 0.09 -9.59 -3.74
C GLY A 56 -0.11 -10.89 -4.51
N ASP A 57 -1.29 -11.46 -4.33
CA ASP A 57 -1.72 -12.73 -4.93
C ASP A 57 -2.18 -12.61 -6.39
N GLY A 58 -2.22 -11.40 -6.94
CA GLY A 58 -2.60 -11.17 -8.33
C GLY A 58 -4.09 -10.97 -8.59
N ARG A 59 -4.91 -10.82 -7.55
CA ARG A 59 -6.34 -10.56 -7.73
C ARG A 59 -6.63 -9.30 -8.56
N TYR A 60 -7.87 -9.19 -9.02
CA TYR A 60 -8.34 -7.99 -9.70
C TYR A 60 -8.01 -6.72 -8.90
N TYR A 61 -7.63 -5.66 -9.61
CA TYR A 61 -7.14 -4.38 -9.07
C TYR A 61 -5.72 -4.38 -8.46
N ASN A 62 -5.07 -5.53 -8.22
CA ASN A 62 -3.76 -5.59 -7.57
C ASN A 62 -2.69 -4.79 -8.31
N LYS A 63 -2.62 -4.90 -9.65
CA LYS A 63 -1.69 -4.14 -10.50
C LYS A 63 -1.86 -2.62 -10.34
N ILE A 64 -3.10 -2.13 -10.28
CA ILE A 64 -3.41 -0.70 -10.14
C ILE A 64 -3.09 -0.23 -8.72
N ALA A 65 -3.45 -1.03 -7.71
CA ALA A 65 -3.17 -0.72 -6.31
C ALA A 65 -1.67 -0.57 -6.05
N ILE A 66 -0.85 -1.50 -6.58
CA ILE A 66 0.61 -1.45 -6.46
C ILE A 66 1.17 -0.14 -7.05
N GLN A 67 0.73 0.25 -8.25
CA GLN A 67 1.17 1.50 -8.88
C GLN A 67 0.78 2.74 -8.06
N LYS A 68 -0.42 2.75 -7.47
CA LYS A 68 -0.87 3.84 -6.58
C LYS A 68 -0.02 3.92 -5.32
N ILE A 69 0.19 2.79 -4.64
CA ILE A 69 1.01 2.71 -3.42
C ILE A 69 2.44 3.17 -3.68
N MET A 70 3.06 2.77 -4.80
CA MET A 70 4.41 3.22 -5.16
C MET A 70 4.50 4.74 -5.35
N LYS A 71 3.53 5.34 -6.07
CA LYS A 71 3.49 6.80 -6.25
C LYS A 71 3.32 7.53 -4.93
N MET A 72 2.46 7.03 -4.04
CA MET A 72 2.26 7.60 -2.72
C MET A 72 3.49 7.45 -1.83
N ALA A 73 4.13 6.28 -1.82
CA ALA A 73 5.33 6.03 -1.03
C ALA A 73 6.48 6.97 -1.47
N ALA A 74 6.69 7.11 -2.78
CA ALA A 74 7.66 8.06 -3.33
C ALA A 74 7.31 9.51 -2.95
N ALA A 75 6.02 9.88 -2.98
CA ALA A 75 5.58 11.22 -2.58
C ALA A 75 5.76 11.51 -1.08
N ASN A 76 5.83 10.48 -0.24
CA ASN A 76 6.07 10.58 1.20
C ASN A 76 7.55 10.35 1.58
N GLY A 77 8.49 10.35 0.63
CA GLY A 77 9.94 10.30 0.91
C GLY A 77 10.54 8.90 1.13
N MET A 78 9.82 7.83 0.77
CA MET A 78 10.33 6.46 0.87
C MET A 78 11.64 6.28 0.07
N LYS A 79 12.64 5.62 0.68
CA LYS A 79 13.96 5.39 0.07
C LYS A 79 13.94 4.33 -1.03
N LYS A 80 13.27 3.20 -0.80
CA LYS A 80 13.29 2.07 -1.75
C LYS A 80 12.02 1.22 -1.66
N MET A 81 11.53 0.78 -2.81
CA MET A 81 10.45 -0.22 -2.91
C MET A 81 10.99 -1.46 -3.62
N ILE A 82 10.81 -2.63 -3.03
CA ILE A 82 11.04 -3.94 -3.65
C ILE A 82 9.67 -4.49 -4.05
N VAL A 83 9.47 -4.72 -5.35
CA VAL A 83 8.20 -5.17 -5.90
C VAL A 83 8.36 -6.54 -6.54
N GLY A 84 7.45 -7.46 -6.24
CA GLY A 84 7.41 -8.76 -6.92
C GLY A 84 7.25 -8.61 -8.43
N GLN A 85 7.83 -9.52 -9.21
CA GLN A 85 7.72 -9.48 -10.68
C GLN A 85 6.24 -9.49 -11.09
N ASN A 86 5.85 -8.58 -11.98
CA ASN A 86 4.45 -8.36 -12.38
C ASN A 86 3.48 -8.06 -11.20
N GLY A 87 4.00 -7.73 -10.02
CA GLY A 87 3.24 -7.49 -8.80
C GLY A 87 2.93 -8.75 -7.98
N PHE A 88 3.47 -9.91 -8.34
CA PHE A 88 3.23 -11.17 -7.63
C PHE A 88 4.29 -11.42 -6.56
N ILE A 89 3.84 -11.61 -5.33
CA ILE A 89 4.66 -12.13 -4.22
C ILE A 89 3.71 -12.76 -3.21
N SER A 90 3.97 -14.02 -2.84
CA SER A 90 3.16 -14.68 -1.81
C SER A 90 3.43 -14.07 -0.43
N THR A 91 2.48 -14.17 0.49
CA THR A 91 2.69 -13.66 1.87
C THR A 91 3.93 -14.28 2.54
N PRO A 92 4.18 -15.61 2.46
CA PRO A 92 5.42 -16.19 2.98
C PRO A 92 6.67 -15.62 2.30
N ALA A 93 6.67 -15.47 0.97
CA ALA A 93 7.81 -14.91 0.25
C ALA A 93 8.06 -13.44 0.62
N SER A 94 7.00 -12.64 0.78
CA SER A 94 7.10 -11.24 1.22
C SER A 94 7.75 -11.13 2.60
N SER A 95 7.30 -11.98 3.54
CA SER A 95 7.91 -12.05 4.88
C SER A 95 9.37 -12.49 4.83
N HIS A 96 9.71 -13.49 4.01
CA HIS A 96 11.08 -13.95 3.85
C HIS A 96 11.99 -12.85 3.27
N VAL A 97 11.57 -12.18 2.18
CA VAL A 97 12.33 -11.10 1.56
C VAL A 97 12.53 -9.93 2.53
N LEU A 98 11.50 -9.59 3.33
CA LEU A 98 11.62 -8.57 4.37
C LEU A 98 12.73 -8.91 5.37
N LEU A 99 12.80 -10.16 5.84
CA LEU A 99 13.82 -10.61 6.79
C LEU A 99 15.23 -10.61 6.20
N MET A 100 15.36 -10.87 4.90
CA MET A 100 16.65 -10.86 4.19
C MET A 100 17.17 -9.44 3.87
N ASN A 101 16.33 -8.41 3.97
CA ASN A 101 16.65 -7.02 3.60
C ASN A 101 16.56 -6.06 4.80
N LYS A 102 16.83 -6.56 6.02
CA LYS A 102 16.95 -5.73 7.22
C LYS A 102 18.17 -4.82 7.17
#